data_AF-A0A060CNP1-F1
#
_entry.id   AF-A0A060CNP1-F1
#
_cell.length_a   1.000
_cell.length_b   1.000
_cell.length_c   1.000
_cell.angle_alpha   90.00
_cell.angle_beta   90.00
_cell.angle_gamma   90.00
#
_symmetry.space_group_name_H-M   'P 1'
#
loop_
_entity.id
_entity.type
_entity.pdbx_description
1 polymer ?
#
loop_
_entity_poly.entity_id
_entity_poly.type
_entity_poly.pdbx_seq_one_letter_code
_entity_poly.pdbx_strand_id
1 'polypeptide(L)'
;SLADKLLPLIEPDDIVWVHDYHLLPLAAELRQRGVNNRIGFFLHIPFPTPEIFNALPPNAELLEQLCDYDLLGFQTENDRLAFLDCVSTQTRVTTRRREKSRCRGVNPSAAKFTR
;
A
#
# COMPACT_ATOMS: atom_id res chain seq x y z
N SER A 1 6.58 18.70 1.28
CA SER A 1 5.34 17.90 1.49
C SER A 1 5.17 17.60 2.97
N LEU A 2 4.14 16.84 3.36
CA LEU A 2 4.00 16.37 4.74
C LEU A 2 5.20 15.49 5.15
N ALA A 3 5.70 14.66 4.24
CA ALA A 3 6.86 13.79 4.48
C ALA A 3 8.10 14.58 4.93
N ASP A 4 8.39 15.74 4.32
CA ASP A 4 9.53 16.59 4.71
C ASP A 4 9.42 17.11 6.14
N LYS A 5 8.19 17.35 6.63
CA LYS A 5 7.96 17.81 8.00
C LYS A 5 8.04 16.68 9.02
N LEU A 6 7.72 15.44 8.61
CA LEU A 6 7.80 14.26 9.46
C LEU A 6 9.23 13.73 9.57
N LEU A 7 10.05 13.86 8.51
CA LEU A 7 11.41 13.31 8.45
C LEU A 7 12.29 13.63 9.69
N PRO A 8 12.36 14.87 10.22
CA PRO A 8 13.17 15.15 11.41
C PRO A 8 12.57 14.62 12.73
N LEU A 9 11.34 14.11 12.71
CA LEU A 9 10.63 13.60 13.89
C LEU A 9 10.65 12.08 13.99
N ILE A 10 11.02 11.36 12.92
CA ILE A 10 11.01 9.90 12.86
C ILE A 10 12.37 9.39 13.34
N GLU A 11 12.37 8.61 14.41
CA GLU A 11 13.56 7.91 14.90
C GLU A 11 13.68 6.52 14.25
N PRO A 12 14.89 5.92 14.15
CA PRO A 12 15.10 4.66 13.43
C PRO A 12 14.24 3.46 13.88
N ASP A 13 13.84 3.42 15.14
CA ASP A 13 13.07 2.32 15.73
C ASP A 13 11.56 2.58 15.77
N ASP A 14 11.10 3.74 15.29
CA ASP A 14 9.69 4.10 15.30
C ASP A 14 8.86 3.23 14.36
N ILE A 15 7.59 3.05 14.74
CA ILE A 15 6.55 2.51 13.88
C ILE A 15 5.65 3.68 13.48
N VAL A 16 5.57 3.94 12.18
CA VAL A 16 4.72 4.98 11.62
C VAL A 16 3.35 4.38 11.34
N TRP A 17 2.29 4.91 11.94
CA TRP A 17 0.92 4.49 11.65
C TRP A 17 0.16 5.64 11.00
N VAL A 18 -0.20 5.44 9.74
CA VAL A 18 -0.90 6.40 8.90
C VAL A 18 -2.38 6.07 8.84
N HIS A 19 -3.21 7.10 8.84
CA HIS A 19 -4.66 6.96 8.79
C HIS A 19 -5.24 7.84 7.69
N ASP A 20 -6.37 7.39 7.13
CA ASP A 20 -7.22 8.15 6.21
C ASP A 20 -6.68 8.33 4.78
N TYR A 21 -7.58 8.47 3.81
CA TYR A 21 -7.28 8.39 2.37
C TYR A 21 -6.47 9.59 1.85
N HIS A 22 -6.45 10.71 2.58
CA HIS A 22 -5.66 11.88 2.22
C HIS A 22 -4.15 11.59 2.21
N LEU A 23 -3.72 10.52 2.88
CA LEU A 23 -2.32 10.16 3.08
C LEU A 23 -1.90 8.89 2.31
N LEU A 24 -2.69 8.46 1.33
CA LEU A 24 -2.35 7.30 0.49
C LEU A 24 -0.91 7.36 -0.09
N PRO A 25 -0.40 8.49 -0.63
CA PRO A 25 0.96 8.55 -1.19
C PRO A 25 2.07 8.67 -0.13
N LEU A 26 1.75 8.79 1.17
CA LEU A 26 2.72 9.17 2.19
C LEU A 26 3.85 8.15 2.35
N ALA A 27 3.55 6.85 2.33
CA ALA A 27 4.60 5.82 2.41
C ALA A 27 5.59 5.95 1.24
N ALA A 28 5.10 6.04 0.01
CA ALA A 28 5.95 6.22 -1.17
C ALA A 28 6.86 7.46 -1.05
N GLU A 29 6.30 8.59 -0.60
CA GLU A 29 7.09 9.80 -0.35
C GLU A 29 8.16 9.63 0.72
N LEU A 30 7.86 8.91 1.81
CA LEU A 30 8.80 8.62 2.89
C LEU A 30 9.90 7.65 2.43
N ARG A 31 9.56 6.62 1.65
CA ARG A 31 10.52 5.67 1.05
C ARG A 31 11.50 6.37 0.11
N GLN A 32 11.02 7.29 -0.73
CA GLN A 32 11.88 8.11 -1.60
C GLN A 32 12.90 8.95 -0.82
N ARG A 33 12.63 9.25 0.46
CA ARG A 33 13.52 10.00 1.37
C ARG A 33 14.38 9.10 2.25
N GLY A 34 14.36 7.79 2.03
CA GLY A 34 15.19 6.82 2.75
C GLY A 34 14.64 6.37 4.10
N VAL A 35 13.38 6.65 4.41
CA VAL A 35 12.74 6.13 5.63
C VAL A 35 12.53 4.63 5.49
N ASN A 36 13.18 3.84 6.34
CA ASN A 36 13.11 2.37 6.34
C ASN A 36 12.30 1.81 7.52
N ASN A 37 11.70 2.68 8.34
CA ASN A 37 10.80 2.32 9.43
C ASN A 37 9.65 1.43 8.95
N ARG A 38 9.04 0.70 9.89
CA ARG A 38 7.77 0.02 9.62
C ARG A 38 6.67 1.07 9.47
N ILE A 39 5.95 1.05 8.35
CA ILE A 39 4.87 1.99 8.06
C ILE A 39 3.58 1.19 7.84
N GLY A 40 2.62 1.35 8.73
CA GLY A 40 1.27 0.81 8.58
C GLY A 40 0.28 1.88 8.13
N PHE A 41 -0.78 1.46 7.44
CA PHE A 41 -1.89 2.30 7.01
C PHE A 41 -3.23 1.69 7.42
N PHE A 42 -4.19 2.53 7.80
CA PHE A 42 -5.58 2.10 8.00
C PHE A 42 -6.56 3.01 7.24
N LEU A 43 -7.38 2.40 6.38
CA LEU A 43 -8.43 3.10 5.64
C LEU A 43 -9.75 3.06 6.41
N HIS A 44 -10.24 4.23 6.80
CA HIS A 44 -11.46 4.36 7.59
C HIS A 44 -12.74 4.32 6.75
N ILE A 45 -12.65 4.62 5.46
CA ILE A 45 -13.76 4.56 4.51
C ILE A 45 -13.77 3.22 3.77
N PRO A 46 -14.92 2.77 3.23
CA PRO A 46 -14.97 1.59 2.38
C PRO A 46 -14.01 1.71 1.20
N PHE A 47 -13.31 0.62 0.88
CA PHE A 47 -12.46 0.59 -0.30
C PHE A 47 -13.34 0.44 -1.54
N PRO A 48 -13.11 1.23 -2.62
CA PRO A 48 -13.93 1.16 -3.82
C PRO A 48 -13.85 -0.23 -4.47
N THR A 49 -14.93 -0.65 -5.12
CA THR A 49 -14.92 -1.89 -5.93
C THR A 49 -13.91 -1.75 -7.08
N PRO A 50 -13.37 -2.86 -7.62
CA PRO A 50 -12.41 -2.81 -8.73
C PRO A 50 -12.90 -2.02 -9.94
N GLU A 51 -14.19 -2.09 -10.25
CA GLU A 51 -14.82 -1.31 -11.32
C GLU A 51 -14.70 0.20 -11.07
N ILE A 52 -15.00 0.66 -9.85
CA ILE A 52 -14.91 2.07 -9.46
C ILE A 52 -13.45 2.50 -9.37
N PHE A 53 -12.59 1.69 -8.76
CA PHE A 53 -11.18 2.01 -8.59
C PHE A 53 -10.48 2.14 -9.94
N ASN A 54 -10.76 1.25 -10.90
CA ASN A 54 -10.20 1.33 -12.24
C ASN A 54 -10.67 2.57 -13.04
N ALA A 55 -11.79 3.18 -12.65
CA ALA A 55 -12.24 4.44 -13.26
C ALA A 55 -11.48 5.67 -12.74
N LEU A 56 -10.73 5.58 -11.63
CA LEU A 56 -9.96 6.69 -11.07
C LEU A 56 -8.60 6.84 -11.81
N PRO A 57 -8.27 8.02 -12.37
CA PRO A 57 -6.93 8.29 -12.88
C PRO A 57 -6.06 9.06 -11.85
N PRO A 58 -4.80 8.67 -11.58
CA PRO A 58 -4.11 7.45 -12.02
C PRO A 58 -4.27 6.28 -11.01
N ASN A 59 -5.08 5.28 -11.35
CA ASN A 59 -5.31 4.08 -10.51
C ASN A 59 -4.05 3.24 -10.27
N ALA A 60 -3.17 3.12 -11.27
CA ALA A 60 -2.05 2.20 -11.22
C ALA A 60 -0.96 2.68 -10.27
N GLU A 61 -0.59 3.95 -10.42
CA GLU A 61 0.35 4.61 -9.51
C GLU A 61 -0.16 4.58 -8.07
N LEU A 62 -1.46 4.77 -7.85
CA LEU A 62 -2.02 4.73 -6.51
C LEU A 62 -1.91 3.34 -5.86
N LEU A 63 -2.14 2.25 -6.62
CA LEU A 63 -1.93 0.90 -6.07
C LEU A 63 -0.46 0.61 -5.80
N GLU A 64 0.44 1.05 -6.68
CA GLU A 64 1.88 0.92 -6.45
C GLU A 64 2.30 1.64 -5.17
N GLN A 65 1.84 2.87 -4.96
CA GLN A 65 2.11 3.65 -3.75
C GLN A 65 1.52 3.00 -2.49
N LEU A 66 0.33 2.42 -2.57
CA LEU A 66 -0.26 1.67 -1.46
C LEU A 66 0.57 0.43 -1.07
N CYS A 67 1.34 -0.12 -2.00
CA CYS A 67 2.21 -1.26 -1.74
C CYS A 67 3.55 -0.89 -1.08
N ASP A 68 3.83 0.40 -0.87
CA ASP A 68 4.99 0.86 -0.09
C ASP A 68 4.76 0.79 1.43
N TYR A 69 3.52 0.56 1.86
CA TYR A 69 3.16 0.25 3.25
C TYR A 69 3.48 -1.20 3.62
N ASP A 70 3.98 -1.41 4.85
CA ASP A 70 4.28 -2.72 5.45
C ASP A 70 3.05 -3.39 6.10
N LEU A 71 1.92 -2.68 6.18
CA LEU A 71 0.66 -3.15 6.72
C LEU A 71 -0.45 -2.29 6.15
N LEU A 72 -1.49 -2.92 5.57
CA LEU A 72 -2.70 -2.25 5.13
C LEU A 72 -3.89 -2.80 5.92
N GLY A 73 -4.59 -1.92 6.63
CA GLY A 73 -5.81 -2.21 7.37
C GLY A 73 -7.03 -1.60 6.69
N PHE A 74 -8.16 -2.32 6.76
CA PHE A 74 -9.44 -1.95 6.17
C PHE A 74 -10.56 -2.17 7.19
N GLN A 75 -11.69 -1.49 7.01
CA GLN A 75 -12.87 -1.63 7.88
C GLN A 75 -13.48 -3.03 7.81
N THR A 76 -13.52 -3.65 6.62
CA THR A 76 -14.16 -4.94 6.42
C THR A 76 -13.32 -5.89 5.57
N GLU A 77 -13.64 -7.19 5.68
CA GLU A 77 -13.05 -8.21 4.80
C GLU A 77 -13.38 -7.97 3.33
N ASN A 78 -14.55 -7.40 3.02
CA ASN A 78 -14.94 -7.09 1.65
C ASN A 78 -14.03 -6.00 1.04
N ASP A 79 -13.69 -4.98 1.84
CA ASP A 79 -12.75 -3.93 1.41
C ASP A 79 -11.36 -4.51 1.12
N ARG A 80 -10.91 -5.42 2.00
CA ARG A 80 -9.65 -6.13 1.83
C ARG A 80 -9.63 -6.94 0.52
N LEU A 81 -10.70 -7.67 0.22
CA LEU A 81 -10.83 -8.45 -1.01
C LEU A 81 -10.88 -7.55 -2.24
N ALA A 82 -11.63 -6.44 -2.19
CA ALA A 82 -11.68 -5.47 -3.29
C ALA A 82 -10.29 -4.89 -3.61
N PHE A 83 -9.49 -4.54 -2.60
CA PHE A 83 -8.11 -4.12 -2.79
C PHE A 83 -7.25 -5.21 -3.46
N LEU A 84 -7.33 -6.45 -2.97
CA LEU A 84 -6.59 -7.57 -3.56
C LEU A 84 -6.97 -7.82 -5.02
N ASP A 85 -8.25 -7.73 -5.35
CA ASP A 85 -8.73 -7.86 -6.72
C ASP A 85 -8.14 -6.75 -7.60
N CYS A 86 -8.14 -5.50 -7.14
CA CYS A 86 -7.51 -4.37 -7.84
C CYS A 86 -6.03 -4.65 -8.11
N VAL A 87 -5.27 -5.04 -7.09
CA VAL A 87 -3.82 -5.32 -7.23
C VAL A 87 -3.61 -6.49 -8.20
N SER A 88 -4.40 -7.56 -8.08
CA SER A 88 -4.28 -8.74 -8.94
C SER A 88 -4.52 -8.44 -10.41
N THR A 89 -5.43 -7.50 -10.72
CA THR A 89 -5.73 -7.10 -12.10
C THR A 89 -4.61 -6.26 -12.73
N GLN A 90 -3.89 -5.49 -11.92
CA GLN A 90 -2.76 -4.69 -12.39
C GLN A 90 -1.45 -5.48 -12.45
N THR A 91 -1.23 -6.43 -11.53
CA THR A 91 -0.12 -7.37 -11.63
C THR A 91 -0.44 -8.47 -12.64
N ARG A 92 0.23 -8.53 -13.79
CA ARG A 92 0.25 -9.76 -14.60
C ARG A 92 0.87 -10.91 -13.79
N VAL A 93 0.06 -11.63 -13.00
CA VAL A 93 0.50 -12.80 -12.25
C VAL A 93 0.81 -13.90 -13.26
N THR A 94 2.09 -14.15 -13.50
CA THR A 94 2.56 -15.36 -14.16
C THR A 94 2.70 -16.44 -13.11
N THR A 95 1.74 -17.36 -13.04
CA THR A 95 1.80 -18.52 -12.14
C THR A 95 2.91 -19.47 -12.61
N ARG A 96 4.14 -19.31 -12.10
CA ARG A 96 5.22 -20.29 -12.31
C ARG A 96 5.41 -21.16 -11.07
N ARG A 97 5.14 -22.45 -11.27
CA ARG A 97 5.40 -23.59 -10.38
C ARG A 97 6.84 -23.54 -9.84
N ARG A 98 6.98 -23.58 -8.51
CA ARG A 98 8.21 -23.81 -7.69
C ARG A 98 9.54 -23.36 -8.33
N GLU A 99 9.98 -22.13 -8.03
CA GLU A 99 11.34 -21.75 -7.58
C GLU A 99 11.51 -20.22 -7.69
N LYS A 100 11.78 -19.57 -6.55
CA LYS A 100 12.17 -18.15 -6.37
C LYS A 100 11.63 -17.15 -7.41
N SER A 101 10.38 -16.74 -7.26
CA SER A 101 9.80 -15.59 -7.96
C SER A 101 10.21 -14.27 -7.30
N ARG A 102 11.06 -13.49 -7.97
CA ARG A 102 11.29 -12.08 -7.65
C ARG A 102 10.37 -11.24 -8.52
N CYS A 103 9.29 -10.73 -7.94
CA CYS A 103 8.38 -9.79 -8.59
C CYS A 103 9.05 -8.41 -8.65
N ARG A 104 9.20 -7.84 -9.85
CA ARG A 104 9.48 -6.41 -10.00
C ARG A 104 8.14 -5.69 -10.09
N GLY A 105 7.88 -4.75 -9.18
CA GLY A 105 6.81 -3.76 -9.33
C GLY A 105 5.80 -3.70 -8.19
N VAL A 106 5.53 -4.79 -7.47
CA VAL A 106 4.65 -4.78 -6.30
C VAL A 106 5.18 -5.82 -5.33
N ASN A 107 5.53 -5.42 -4.10
CA ASN A 107 5.99 -6.36 -3.08
C ASN A 107 4.76 -7.01 -2.42
N PRO A 108 4.35 -8.22 -2.83
CA PRO A 108 3.13 -8.84 -2.30
C PRO A 108 3.33 -9.34 -0.87
N SER A 109 4.59 -9.32 -0.37
CA SER A 109 4.94 -9.74 0.99
C SER A 109 4.81 -8.64 2.04
N ALA A 110 4.57 -7.39 1.61
CA ALA A 110 4.49 -6.25 2.50
C ALA A 110 3.11 -6.06 3.13
N ALA A 111 2.02 -6.47 2.47
CA ALA A 111 0.69 -6.33 3.09
C ALA A 111 0.38 -7.51 4.02
N LYS A 112 0.82 -7.42 5.28
CA LYS A 112 0.06 -8.10 6.33
C LYS A 112 -1.29 -7.39 6.40
N PHE A 113 -2.38 -8.13 6.40
CA PHE A 113 -3.72 -7.57 6.53
C PHE A 113 -4.26 -7.98 7.90
N THR A 114 -4.66 -7.00 8.70
CA THR A 114 -5.37 -7.25 9.96
C THR A 114 -6.87 -7.03 9.73
N ARG A 115 -7.67 -7.85 10.40
CA ARG A 115 -9.13 -7.75 10.44
C ARG A 115 -9.59 -6.59 11.29
#